data_AF-A0A7S0RTC1-F1
#
_entry.id   AF-A0A7S0RTC1-F1
#
_cell.length_a   1.000
_cell.length_b   1.000
_cell.length_c   1.000
_cell.angle_alpha   90.00
_cell.angle_beta   90.00
_cell.angle_gamma   90.00
#
_symmetry.space_group_name_H-M   'P 1'
#
loop_
_entity.id
_entity.type
_entity.pdbx_description
1 polymer ?
#
loop_
_entity_poly.entity_id
_entity_poly.type
_entity_poly.pdbx_seq_one_letter_code
_entity_poly.pdbx_strand_id
1 'polypeptide(L)'
;VHQGMVLGHPAVRAFVSHGGQGSIGEAVVNLVPLVVVPFIAEQGFNAHRVSDLGAGLWVNPHSFTEGEVTDKLTRVMRDESILAALTKLNVAARLHGGAAERAADVIESELLLGSSHLTPVEQRVPWWLAAGLDVMGAVGALLLAVLGAVWLVLRTVTRTLLACVPGRGRSRQDSRQVAKKRQ
;
A
#
# COMPACT_ATOMS: atom_id res chain seq x y z
N VAL A 1 20.43 -13.62 17.09
CA VAL A 1 21.35 -12.46 17.21
C VAL A 1 20.61 -11.35 17.93
N HIS A 2 21.15 -10.79 19.01
CA HIS A 2 20.56 -9.62 19.67
C HIS A 2 21.03 -8.35 18.95
N GLN A 3 20.23 -7.86 17.99
CA GLN A 3 20.61 -6.78 17.06
C GLN A 3 21.12 -5.52 17.78
N GLY A 4 20.41 -5.06 18.82
CA GLY A 4 20.81 -3.89 19.59
C GLY A 4 22.21 -4.02 20.23
N MET A 5 22.59 -5.21 20.71
CA MET A 5 23.94 -5.42 21.26
C MET A 5 25.02 -5.40 20.17
N VAL A 6 24.69 -5.91 18.98
CA VAL A 6 25.62 -5.87 17.84
C VAL A 6 25.81 -4.43 17.38
N LEU A 7 24.73 -3.68 17.16
CA LEU A 7 24.81 -2.29 16.72
C LEU A 7 25.47 -1.37 17.76
N GLY A 8 25.34 -1.67 19.05
CA GLY A 8 26.03 -0.95 20.11
C GLY A 8 27.52 -1.27 20.25
N HIS A 9 28.05 -2.26 19.51
CA HIS A 9 29.44 -2.65 19.60
C HIS A 9 30.35 -1.70 18.79
N PRO A 10 31.45 -1.17 19.35
CA PRO A 10 32.28 -0.13 18.71
C PRO A 10 32.96 -0.56 17.40
N ALA A 11 33.07 -1.86 17.15
CA ALA A 11 33.61 -2.40 15.90
C ALA A 11 32.60 -2.39 14.73
N VAL A 12 31.32 -2.16 14.97
CA VAL A 12 30.31 -2.09 13.91
C VAL A 12 30.37 -0.71 13.27
N ARG A 13 30.57 -0.68 11.95
CA ARG A 13 30.79 0.55 11.17
C ARG A 13 29.69 0.90 10.18
N ALA A 14 28.88 -0.08 9.81
CA ALA A 14 27.77 0.08 8.89
C ALA A 14 26.71 -1.01 9.16
N PHE A 15 25.47 -0.70 8.83
CA PHE A 15 24.35 -1.61 8.93
C PHE A 15 23.62 -1.73 7.60
N VAL A 16 23.64 -2.92 7.01
CA VAL A 16 22.80 -3.26 5.85
C VAL A 16 21.46 -3.75 6.36
N SER A 17 20.38 -3.07 5.99
CA SER A 17 19.03 -3.38 6.47
C SER A 17 18.01 -3.23 5.36
N HIS A 18 16.87 -3.92 5.49
CA HIS A 18 15.75 -3.71 4.58
C HIS A 18 15.09 -2.32 4.76
N GLY A 19 15.42 -1.58 5.82
CA GLY A 19 14.89 -0.23 6.05
C GLY A 19 13.57 -0.18 6.80
N GLY A 20 13.26 -1.20 7.62
CA GLY A 20 12.13 -1.12 8.53
C GLY A 20 12.38 -0.06 9.61
N GLN A 21 11.30 0.59 10.05
CA GLN A 21 11.38 1.72 10.98
C GLN A 21 12.14 1.39 12.28
N GLY A 22 11.97 0.17 12.82
CA GLY A 22 12.71 -0.28 14.00
C GLY A 22 14.22 -0.36 13.76
N SER A 23 14.65 -0.94 12.64
CA SER A 23 16.06 -1.01 12.25
C SER A 23 16.68 0.37 12.05
N ILE A 24 15.94 1.30 11.44
CA ILE A 24 16.39 2.69 11.28
C ILE A 24 16.56 3.35 12.65
N GLY A 25 15.58 3.17 13.54
CA GLY A 25 15.66 3.67 14.92
C GLY A 25 16.89 3.14 15.66
N GLU A 26 17.15 1.84 15.59
CA GLU A 26 18.33 1.24 16.23
C GLU A 26 19.65 1.76 15.64
N ALA A 27 19.71 1.96 14.32
CA ALA A 27 20.88 2.54 13.65
C ALA A 27 21.13 3.98 14.10
N VAL A 28 20.07 4.80 14.18
CA VAL A 28 20.14 6.19 14.66
C VAL A 28 20.57 6.23 16.11
N VAL A 29 20.00 5.39 16.98
CA VAL A 29 20.33 5.34 18.42
C VAL A 29 21.79 4.98 18.65
N ASN A 30 22.33 4.04 17.87
CA ASN A 30 23.71 3.56 17.98
C ASN A 30 24.72 4.31 17.08
N LEU A 31 24.28 5.33 16.34
CA LEU A 31 25.11 6.11 15.41
C LEU A 31 25.81 5.23 14.35
N VAL A 32 25.10 4.23 13.82
CA VAL A 32 25.61 3.33 12.79
C VAL A 32 25.04 3.71 11.41
N PRO A 33 25.87 4.11 10.44
CA PRO A 33 25.47 4.40 9.06
C PRO A 33 24.72 3.26 8.36
N LEU A 34 23.70 3.60 7.56
CA LEU A 34 22.81 2.65 6.90
C LEU A 34 23.10 2.47 5.41
N VAL A 35 23.05 1.23 4.93
CA VAL A 35 22.75 0.90 3.52
C VAL A 35 21.42 0.16 3.48
N VAL A 36 20.40 0.81 2.92
CA VAL A 36 19.02 0.30 2.89
C VAL A 36 18.77 -0.53 1.62
N VAL A 37 18.13 -1.68 1.77
CA VAL A 37 17.78 -2.62 0.69
C VAL A 37 16.25 -2.86 0.72
N PRO A 38 15.42 -1.98 0.14
CA PRO A 38 13.98 -1.98 0.39
C PRO A 38 13.20 -2.98 -0.49
N PHE A 39 12.41 -3.87 0.12
CA PHE A 39 11.65 -4.92 -0.58
C PHE A 39 10.15 -4.63 -0.73
N ILE A 40 9.58 -3.77 0.13
CA ILE A 40 8.15 -3.40 0.10
C ILE A 40 7.99 -1.88 0.04
N ALA A 41 6.76 -1.42 -0.25
CA ALA A 41 6.46 0.00 -0.45
C ALA A 41 6.90 0.90 0.72
N GLU A 42 6.58 0.50 1.96
CA GLU A 42 6.97 1.25 3.18
C GLU A 42 8.49 1.37 3.31
N GLN A 43 9.21 0.28 3.05
CA GLN A 43 10.67 0.26 3.09
C GLN A 43 11.28 1.17 2.01
N GLY A 44 10.66 1.23 0.83
CA GLY A 44 11.06 2.14 -0.24
C GLY A 44 10.96 3.60 0.20
N PHE A 45 9.84 3.99 0.83
CA PHE A 45 9.68 5.32 1.41
C PHE A 45 10.76 5.62 2.46
N ASN A 46 11.03 4.66 3.35
CA ASN A 46 12.06 4.81 4.37
C ASN A 46 13.47 4.93 3.78
N ALA A 47 13.79 4.17 2.73
CA ALA A 47 15.07 4.24 2.03
C ALA A 47 15.34 5.64 1.46
N HIS A 48 14.33 6.23 0.81
CA HIS A 48 14.39 7.62 0.34
C HIS A 48 14.57 8.59 1.50
N ARG A 49 13.78 8.44 2.57
CA ARG A 49 13.86 9.32 3.74
C ARG A 49 15.22 9.28 4.43
N VAL A 50 15.82 8.10 4.58
CA VAL A 50 17.18 7.93 5.13
C VAL A 50 18.20 8.66 4.26
N SER A 51 18.10 8.53 2.94
CA SER A 51 18.98 9.20 1.99
C SER A 51 18.80 10.73 2.00
N ASP A 52 17.56 11.22 2.02
CA ASP A 52 17.24 12.65 2.03
C ASP A 52 17.73 13.34 3.31
N LEU A 53 17.68 12.63 4.44
CA LEU A 53 18.21 13.09 5.71
C LEU A 53 19.74 12.98 5.80
N GLY A 54 20.40 12.38 4.80
CA GLY A 54 21.85 12.14 4.78
C GLY A 54 22.32 11.07 5.77
N ALA A 55 21.42 10.25 6.32
CA ALA A 55 21.71 9.27 7.37
C ALA A 55 22.20 7.92 6.82
N GLY A 56 22.18 7.74 5.50
CA GLY A 56 22.61 6.53 4.83
C GLY A 56 22.36 6.58 3.33
N LEU A 57 22.57 5.46 2.67
CA LEU A 57 22.34 5.26 1.24
C LEU A 57 21.39 4.07 1.05
N TRP A 58 20.89 3.85 -0.16
CA TRP A 58 20.06 2.69 -0.46
C TRP A 58 20.45 2.04 -1.79
N VAL A 59 20.20 0.75 -1.95
CA VAL A 59 20.42 -0.02 -3.19
C VAL A 59 19.10 -0.64 -3.64
N ASN A 60 18.89 -0.72 -4.96
CA ASN A 60 17.72 -1.38 -5.50
C ASN A 60 17.89 -2.91 -5.42
N PRO A 61 17.06 -3.66 -4.68
CA PRO A 61 17.24 -5.11 -4.52
C PRO A 61 17.09 -5.90 -5.84
N HIS A 62 16.49 -5.32 -6.88
CA HIS A 62 16.23 -6.00 -8.14
C HIS A 62 17.28 -5.71 -9.22
N SER A 63 18.19 -4.75 -8.99
CA SER A 63 19.10 -4.27 -10.02
C SER A 63 20.48 -3.84 -9.52
N PHE A 64 20.88 -4.24 -8.30
CA PHE A 64 22.17 -3.87 -7.74
C PHE A 64 23.32 -4.66 -8.38
N THR A 65 24.51 -4.08 -8.33
CA THR A 65 25.77 -4.76 -8.68
C THR A 65 26.66 -4.88 -7.44
N GLU A 66 27.60 -5.83 -7.47
CA GLU A 66 28.61 -5.97 -6.41
C GLU A 66 29.40 -4.66 -6.21
N GLY A 67 29.77 -3.99 -7.30
CA GLY A 67 30.48 -2.71 -7.27
C GLY A 67 29.65 -1.62 -6.57
N GLU A 68 28.37 -1.49 -6.92
CA GLU A 68 27.48 -0.51 -6.29
C GLU A 68 27.34 -0.72 -4.77
N VAL A 69 27.16 -1.98 -4.33
CA VAL A 69 27.06 -2.31 -2.91
C VAL A 69 28.37 -1.98 -2.18
N THR A 70 29.50 -2.34 -2.78
CA THR A 70 30.85 -2.09 -2.23
C THR A 70 31.13 -0.60 -2.11
N ASP A 71 30.79 0.19 -3.14
CA ASP A 71 30.98 1.63 -3.16
C ASP A 71 30.12 2.32 -2.10
N LYS A 72 28.84 1.94 -1.99
CA LYS A 72 27.93 2.51 -1.00
C LYS A 72 28.34 2.14 0.42
N LEU A 73 28.72 0.89 0.68
CA LEU A 73 29.26 0.47 1.97
C LEU A 73 30.53 1.25 2.33
N THR A 74 31.46 1.38 1.39
CA THR A 74 32.70 2.13 1.58
C THR A 74 32.41 3.60 1.90
N ARG A 75 31.45 4.19 1.19
CA ARG A 75 31.04 5.58 1.40
C ARG A 75 30.43 5.79 2.79
N VAL A 76 29.45 4.97 3.20
CA VAL A 76 28.81 5.14 4.51
C VAL A 76 29.78 4.96 5.68
N MET A 77 30.85 4.17 5.50
CA MET A 77 31.89 3.98 6.51
C MET A 77 32.94 5.11 6.58
N ARG A 78 33.05 5.94 5.53
CA ARG A 78 34.14 6.93 5.39
C ARG A 78 33.65 8.38 5.32
N ASP A 79 32.43 8.62 4.87
CA ASP A 79 31.87 9.95 4.69
C ASP A 79 31.38 10.50 6.04
N GLU A 80 32.17 11.37 6.64
CA GLU A 80 31.87 11.97 7.95
C GLU A 80 30.55 12.79 7.94
N SER A 81 30.11 13.26 6.77
CA SER A 81 28.84 13.99 6.67
C SER A 81 27.63 13.11 7.02
N ILE A 82 27.73 11.80 6.76
CA ILE A 82 26.68 10.82 7.09
C ILE A 82 26.62 10.62 8.60
N LEU A 83 27.77 10.50 9.26
CA LEU A 83 27.83 10.41 10.72
C LEU A 83 27.33 11.71 11.39
N ALA A 84 27.66 12.87 10.82
CA ALA A 84 27.16 14.15 11.30
C ALA A 84 25.63 14.26 11.18
N ALA A 85 25.05 13.81 10.07
CA ALA A 85 23.61 13.75 9.87
C ALA A 85 22.93 12.78 10.86
N LEU A 86 23.48 11.58 11.04
CA LEU A 86 23.00 10.62 12.05
C LEU A 86 23.05 11.19 13.46
N THR A 87 24.13 11.90 13.80
CA THR A 87 24.27 12.55 15.11
C THR A 87 23.19 13.60 15.33
N LYS A 88 22.87 14.41 14.31
CA LYS A 88 21.75 15.36 14.37
C LYS A 88 20.42 14.66 14.63
N LEU A 89 20.15 13.55 13.93
CA LEU A 89 18.93 12.76 14.14
C LEU A 89 18.88 12.14 15.54
N ASN A 90 19.99 11.61 16.03
CA ASN A 90 20.09 11.05 17.38
C ASN A 90 19.79 12.10 18.45
N VAL A 91 20.41 13.29 18.33
CA VAL A 91 20.17 14.40 19.25
C VAL A 91 18.72 14.87 19.17
N ALA A 92 18.17 15.04 17.96
CA ALA A 92 16.76 15.41 17.79
C ALA A 92 15.82 14.39 18.47
N ALA A 93 16.06 13.10 18.26
CA ALA A 93 15.28 12.04 18.90
C ALA A 93 15.36 12.10 20.44
N ARG A 94 16.55 12.38 21.00
CA ARG A 94 16.73 12.54 22.45
C ARG A 94 16.04 13.80 23.00
N LEU A 95 16.12 14.92 22.28
CA LEU A 95 15.49 16.19 22.68
C LEU A 95 13.96 16.09 22.75
N HIS A 96 13.35 15.19 21.98
CA HIS A 96 11.91 14.94 22.01
C HIS A 96 11.50 13.87 23.05
N GLY A 97 12.29 13.70 24.12
CA GLY A 97 12.04 12.76 25.23
C GLY A 97 12.57 11.35 24.99
N GLY A 98 13.36 11.12 23.92
CA GLY A 98 13.83 9.78 23.57
C GLY A 98 12.67 8.78 23.38
N ALA A 99 13.01 7.50 23.28
CA ALA A 99 11.97 6.48 23.10
C ALA A 99 11.20 6.18 24.40
N ALA A 100 11.89 6.11 25.54
CA ALA A 100 11.30 5.61 26.78
C ALA A 100 10.56 6.68 27.59
N GLU A 101 11.17 7.87 27.78
CA GLU A 101 10.57 8.95 28.58
C GLU A 101 9.33 9.48 27.90
N ARG A 102 9.41 9.76 26.59
CA ARG A 102 8.23 10.19 25.82
C ARG A 102 7.12 9.13 25.82
N ALA A 103 7.46 7.85 25.75
CA ALA A 103 6.46 6.79 25.84
C ALA A 103 5.78 6.75 27.22
N ALA A 104 6.56 6.92 28.30
CA ALA A 104 6.02 7.02 29.65
C ALA A 104 5.07 8.22 29.79
N ASP A 105 5.48 9.41 29.32
CA ASP A 105 4.62 10.60 29.32
C ASP A 105 3.30 10.37 28.60
N VAL A 106 3.34 9.73 27.43
CA VAL A 106 2.12 9.42 26.67
C VAL A 106 1.23 8.48 27.47
N ILE A 107 1.78 7.38 28.00
CA ILE A 107 1.02 6.42 28.81
C ILE A 107 0.38 7.10 30.04
N GLU A 108 1.15 7.91 30.76
CA GLU A 108 0.66 8.65 31.93
C GLU A 108 -0.42 9.66 31.55
N SER A 109 -0.26 10.38 30.44
CA SER A 109 -1.26 11.32 29.95
C SER A 109 -2.59 10.64 29.61
N GLU A 110 -2.54 9.45 29.02
CA GLU A 110 -3.71 8.66 28.64
C GLU A 110 -4.42 8.04 29.85
N LEU A 111 -3.66 7.67 30.89
CA LEU A 111 -4.22 7.23 32.18
C LEU A 111 -5.00 8.36 32.87
N LEU A 112 -4.54 9.61 32.76
CA LEU A 112 -5.18 10.77 33.39
C LEU A 112 -6.36 11.31 32.58
N LEU A 113 -6.21 11.41 31.26
CA LEU A 113 -7.22 12.00 30.36
C LEU A 113 -8.28 10.99 29.88
N GLY A 114 -7.98 9.70 30.01
CA GLY A 114 -8.79 8.60 29.48
C GLY A 114 -8.48 8.31 28.01
N SER A 115 -8.50 7.04 27.62
CA SER A 115 -8.06 6.55 26.30
C SER A 115 -9.17 6.38 25.27
N SER A 116 -10.32 7.03 25.47
CA SER A 116 -11.49 6.84 24.62
C SER A 116 -11.25 7.23 23.14
N HIS A 117 -10.36 8.20 22.87
CA HIS A 117 -9.93 8.58 21.52
C HIS A 117 -8.97 7.58 20.88
N LEU A 118 -8.26 6.76 21.67
CA LEU A 118 -7.34 5.73 21.16
C LEU A 118 -8.03 4.42 20.80
N THR A 119 -9.26 4.20 21.25
CA THR A 119 -10.03 3.00 20.91
C THR A 119 -10.49 3.08 19.45
N PRO A 120 -10.09 2.14 18.57
CA PRO A 120 -10.58 2.12 17.19
C PRO A 120 -12.11 2.01 17.16
N VAL A 121 -12.75 2.59 16.13
CA VAL A 121 -14.21 2.53 16.00
C VAL A 121 -14.68 1.07 15.90
N GLU A 122 -13.87 0.21 15.30
CA GLU A 122 -14.07 -1.23 15.14
C GLU A 122 -14.26 -1.95 16.48
N GLN A 123 -13.67 -1.45 17.57
CA GLN A 123 -13.85 -2.02 18.91
C GLN A 123 -15.12 -1.52 19.61
N ARG A 124 -15.73 -0.45 19.10
CA ARG A 124 -16.94 0.18 19.65
C ARG A 124 -18.21 -0.24 18.94
N VAL A 125 -18.10 -0.89 17.78
CA VAL A 125 -19.23 -1.31 16.96
C VAL A 125 -19.38 -2.83 16.94
N PRO A 126 -20.58 -3.37 16.67
CA PRO A 126 -20.75 -4.79 16.38
C PRO A 126 -19.83 -5.30 15.27
N TRP A 127 -19.40 -6.56 15.37
CA TRP A 127 -18.44 -7.17 14.46
C TRP A 127 -18.83 -7.09 12.97
N TRP A 128 -20.13 -7.06 12.65
CA TRP A 128 -20.61 -6.98 11.27
C TRP A 128 -20.43 -5.58 10.65
N LEU A 129 -20.49 -4.52 11.46
CA LEU A 129 -20.12 -3.16 11.05
C LEU A 129 -18.59 -3.00 11.01
N ALA A 130 -17.87 -3.56 11.98
CA ALA A 130 -16.41 -3.58 11.97
C ALA A 130 -15.85 -4.33 10.74
N ALA A 131 -16.54 -5.38 10.28
CA ALA A 131 -16.22 -6.11 9.06
C ALA A 131 -16.66 -5.38 7.77
N GLY A 132 -17.36 -4.25 7.86
CA GLY A 132 -17.83 -3.46 6.72
C GLY A 132 -18.95 -4.14 5.90
N LEU A 133 -19.74 -5.04 6.50
CA LEU A 133 -20.80 -5.76 5.79
C LEU A 133 -21.92 -4.83 5.28
N ASP A 134 -22.17 -3.72 5.98
CA ASP A 134 -23.08 -2.66 5.55
C ASP A 134 -22.61 -1.98 4.27
N VAL A 135 -21.31 -1.64 4.19
CA VAL A 135 -20.68 -1.04 3.00
C VAL A 135 -20.69 -2.03 1.84
N MET A 136 -20.29 -3.29 2.07
CA MET A 136 -20.33 -4.34 1.05
C MET A 136 -21.76 -4.56 0.53
N GLY A 137 -22.75 -4.56 1.43
CA GLY A 137 -24.16 -4.66 1.08
C GLY A 137 -24.63 -3.49 0.19
N ALA A 138 -24.29 -2.25 0.57
CA ALA A 138 -24.66 -1.06 -0.20
C ALA A 138 -24.01 -1.03 -1.59
N VAL A 139 -22.71 -1.35 -1.68
CA VAL A 139 -21.98 -1.43 -2.95
C VAL A 139 -22.53 -2.58 -3.81
N GLY A 140 -22.80 -3.74 -3.22
CA GLY A 140 -23.41 -4.87 -3.91
C GLY A 140 -24.79 -4.54 -4.48
N ALA A 141 -25.64 -3.87 -3.69
CA ALA A 141 -26.96 -3.41 -4.14
C ALA A 141 -26.85 -2.42 -5.30
N LEU A 142 -25.90 -1.47 -5.25
CA LEU A 142 -25.65 -0.52 -6.33
C LEU A 142 -25.20 -1.24 -7.62
N LEU A 143 -24.28 -2.20 -7.51
CA LEU A 143 -23.83 -2.99 -8.66
C LEU A 143 -24.97 -3.80 -9.28
N LEU A 144 -25.80 -4.45 -8.46
CA LEU A 144 -26.97 -5.19 -8.95
C LEU A 144 -27.99 -4.28 -9.64
N ALA A 145 -28.21 -3.07 -9.12
CA ALA A 145 -29.08 -2.08 -9.75
C ALA A 145 -28.55 -1.65 -11.13
N VAL A 146 -27.25 -1.37 -11.24
CA VAL A 146 -26.59 -1.02 -12.51
C VAL A 146 -26.68 -2.18 -13.51
N LEU A 147 -26.32 -3.40 -13.09
CA LEU A 147 -26.40 -4.59 -13.94
C LEU A 147 -27.84 -4.87 -14.39
N GLY A 148 -28.81 -4.72 -13.49
CA GLY A 148 -30.23 -4.86 -13.79
C GLY A 148 -30.72 -3.83 -14.81
N ALA A 149 -30.30 -2.58 -14.69
CA ALA A 149 -30.61 -1.52 -15.65
C ALA A 149 -29.99 -1.80 -17.03
N VAL A 150 -28.72 -2.21 -17.07
CA VAL A 150 -28.03 -2.60 -18.32
C VAL A 150 -28.75 -3.79 -18.98
N TRP A 151 -29.09 -4.83 -18.21
CA TRP A 151 -29.82 -5.98 -18.73
C TRP A 151 -31.21 -5.59 -19.25
N LEU A 152 -31.92 -4.70 -18.56
CA LEU A 152 -33.23 -4.21 -19.00
C LEU A 152 -33.11 -3.49 -20.36
N VAL A 153 -32.11 -2.61 -20.52
CA VAL A 153 -31.83 -1.89 -21.77
C VAL A 153 -31.47 -2.88 -22.88
N LEU A 154 -30.56 -3.83 -22.62
CA LEU A 154 -30.19 -4.84 -23.62
C LEU A 154 -31.41 -5.68 -24.03
N ARG A 155 -32.25 -6.08 -23.07
CA ARG A 155 -33.46 -6.86 -23.33
C ARG A 155 -34.48 -6.09 -24.17
N THR A 156 -34.72 -4.80 -23.88
CA THR A 156 -35.65 -3.99 -24.66
C THR A 156 -35.13 -3.79 -26.08
N VAL A 157 -33.85 -3.45 -26.25
CA VAL A 157 -33.20 -3.32 -27.57
C VAL A 157 -33.28 -4.62 -28.36
N THR A 158 -32.95 -5.76 -27.75
CA THR A 158 -33.00 -7.06 -28.46
C THR A 158 -34.42 -7.43 -28.86
N ARG A 159 -35.41 -7.16 -28.00
CA ARG A 159 -36.84 -7.40 -28.30
C ARG A 159 -37.35 -6.52 -29.44
N THR A 160 -37.00 -5.23 -29.46
CA THR A 160 -37.41 -4.34 -30.55
C THR A 160 -36.73 -4.74 -31.86
N LEU A 161 -35.44 -5.09 -31.84
CA LEU A 161 -34.72 -5.59 -33.02
C LEU A 161 -35.34 -6.89 -33.56
N LEU A 162 -35.65 -7.86 -32.70
CA LEU A 162 -36.30 -9.12 -33.09
C LEU A 162 -37.72 -8.90 -33.65
N ALA A 163 -38.48 -7.95 -33.10
CA ALA A 163 -39.80 -7.59 -33.61
C ALA A 163 -39.75 -6.89 -34.98
N CYS A 164 -38.65 -6.20 -35.28
CA CYS A 164 -38.40 -5.55 -36.56
C CYS A 164 -37.84 -6.48 -37.65
N VAL A 165 -37.50 -7.74 -37.34
CA VAL A 165 -37.12 -8.73 -38.37
C VAL A 165 -38.39 -9.25 -39.05
N PRO A 166 -38.64 -8.97 -40.34
CA PRO A 166 -39.82 -9.45 -41.04
C PRO A 166 -39.75 -10.97 -41.18
N GLY A 167 -40.78 -11.69 -40.73
CA GLY A 167 -40.92 -13.12 -40.97
C GLY A 167 -40.90 -13.43 -42.47
N ARG A 168 -39.85 -14.14 -42.93
CA ARG A 168 -39.85 -14.80 -44.25
C ARG A 168 -40.96 -15.86 -44.26
N GLY A 169 -42.12 -15.52 -44.81
CA GLY A 169 -43.23 -16.46 -44.79
C GLY A 169 -44.45 -16.10 -45.62
N ARG A 170 -44.30 -15.85 -46.94
CA ARG A 170 -45.40 -16.07 -47.91
C ARG A 170 -44.96 -16.09 -49.39
N SER A 171 -44.14 -17.06 -49.80
CA SER A 171 -43.76 -17.28 -51.22
C SER A 171 -44.48 -18.47 -51.88
N ARG A 172 -45.76 -18.73 -51.55
CA ARG A 172 -46.48 -19.90 -52.10
C ARG A 172 -47.88 -19.66 -52.67
N GLN A 173 -48.37 -18.41 -52.73
CA GLN A 173 -49.73 -18.13 -53.23
C GLN A 173 -49.80 -17.61 -54.68
N ASP A 174 -48.72 -16.98 -55.21
CA ASP A 174 -48.75 -16.40 -56.56
C ASP A 174 -48.63 -17.42 -57.71
N SER A 175 -48.05 -18.59 -57.48
CA SER A 175 -47.87 -19.60 -58.54
C SER A 175 -49.19 -20.23 -59.01
N ARG A 176 -50.26 -20.14 -58.20
CA ARG A 176 -51.58 -20.73 -58.53
C ARG A 176 -52.51 -19.77 -59.29
N GLN A 177 -52.23 -18.46 -59.29
CA GLN A 177 -53.09 -17.48 -59.97
C GLN A 177 -52.65 -17.22 -61.42
N VAL A 178 -51.37 -17.35 -61.73
CA VAL A 178 -50.86 -17.16 -63.12
C VAL A 178 -51.23 -18.34 -64.03
N ALA A 179 -51.33 -19.57 -63.51
CA ALA A 179 -51.71 -20.75 -64.29
C ALA A 179 -53.21 -20.78 -64.68
N LYS A 180 -54.08 -20.07 -63.96
CA LYS A 180 -55.53 -20.03 -64.23
C LYS A 180 -55.95 -18.97 -65.26
N LYS A 181 -55.03 -18.15 -65.76
CA LYS A 181 -55.32 -17.06 -66.72
C LYS A 181 -54.95 -17.41 -68.17
N ARG A 182 -54.61 -18.68 -68.45
CA ARG A 182 -54.17 -19.18 -69.77
C ARG A 182 -55.00 -20.37 -70.31
N GLN A 183 -56.22 -20.58 -69.83
CA GLN A 183 -57.19 -21.50 -70.45
C GLN A 183 -58.48 -20.76 -70.77
#